data_AF-A0A5P1UZH9-F1
#
_entry.id   AF-A0A5P1UZH9-F1
#
_cell.length_a   1.000
_cell.length_b   1.000
_cell.length_c   1.000
_cell.angle_alpha   90.00
_cell.angle_beta   90.00
_cell.angle_gamma   90.00
#
_symmetry.space_group_name_H-M   'P 1'
#
loop_
_entity.id
_entity.type
_entity.pdbx_description
1 polymer ?
#
loop_
_entity_poly.entity_id
_entity_poly.type
_entity_poly.pdbx_seq_one_letter_code
_entity_poly.pdbx_strand_id
1 'polypeptide(L)'
;MKFIKGTLAVALTSIITACGGGGSKGYYGNSGGNNTEQPPVTSPELEAAATTLASLKKEGKFLFGNYDASDSSISKGYIDHALDTFAQGPLQLTVDAKKLFDQDKSYFTYHATCFGGEGNQIYENTPCYALEGEENIKTALNTIAPNRYNDWDFKITKEQLNSLKITPEQIKKFTGDTFILIFDNQNADKAWNDIWIAGVFGYPYQQSWGLTQSNQLRVVSMNGEGQYNVTVSHPDEESKTYGALSIYKDPKSLDGDLFVLQNDSSFDVLINDNPSTPDLEPVSFVVNSIPGDATALATYRIKSSGDKVLNIPSVSAISGSRITNEGPSNNLQSFTGSVYLEGSDIFTFKKSLNGTMLKFKHIFNDITFEGSSINHNGTVKTTLTKPTNLQY
;
A
#
# COMPACT_ATOMS: atom_id res chain seq x y z
N MET A 1 -15.31 12.05 34.10
CA MET A 1 -14.45 13.22 33.85
C MET A 1 -12.99 12.80 33.89
N LYS A 2 -12.30 12.98 32.75
CA LYS A 2 -10.86 13.27 32.56
C LYS A 2 -9.81 12.42 33.31
N PHE A 3 -9.23 11.49 32.55
CA PHE A 3 -7.83 11.07 32.68
C PHE A 3 -6.91 12.19 32.16
N ILE A 4 -5.86 12.54 32.90
CA ILE A 4 -4.78 13.42 32.45
C ILE A 4 -3.43 12.92 33.00
N LYS A 5 -2.49 12.75 32.05
CA LYS A 5 -1.01 12.81 32.13
C LYS A 5 -0.23 11.71 32.85
N GLY A 6 0.60 11.02 32.06
CA GLY A 6 1.81 10.33 32.50
C GLY A 6 2.81 10.25 31.35
N THR A 7 3.71 11.23 31.29
CA THR A 7 4.91 11.30 30.43
C THR A 7 5.93 10.22 30.84
N LEU A 8 6.62 9.57 29.89
CA LEU A 8 7.99 9.04 30.04
C LEU A 8 8.48 8.41 28.71
N ALA A 9 9.73 8.47 28.26
CA ALA A 9 10.83 9.41 28.34
C ALA A 9 11.80 9.00 27.20
N VAL A 10 12.39 9.98 26.53
CA VAL A 10 13.43 9.77 25.51
C VAL A 10 14.67 9.19 26.17
N ALA A 11 15.10 8.00 25.77
CA ALA A 11 16.41 7.46 26.10
C ALA A 11 17.41 7.93 25.04
N LEU A 12 18.18 8.96 25.40
CA LEU A 12 19.36 9.43 24.69
C LEU A 12 20.50 8.44 24.99
N THR A 13 20.83 7.52 24.07
CA THR A 13 21.99 6.62 24.22
C THR A 13 23.15 7.10 23.36
N SER A 14 24.03 7.85 24.02
CA SER A 14 25.50 7.80 23.96
C SER A 14 26.14 7.17 22.70
N ILE A 15 26.71 8.06 21.89
CA ILE A 15 27.75 7.78 20.90
C ILE A 15 28.92 7.05 21.59
N ILE A 16 29.16 5.81 21.22
CA ILE A 16 30.44 5.13 21.47
C ILE A 16 31.28 5.26 20.22
N THR A 17 32.39 5.97 20.36
CA THR A 17 33.53 6.01 19.46
C THR A 17 34.15 4.62 19.29
N ALA A 18 34.40 4.21 18.04
CA ALA A 18 35.42 3.21 17.73
C ALA A 18 36.13 3.55 16.40
N CYS A 19 37.44 3.34 16.43
CA CYS A 19 38.48 3.76 15.51
C CYS A 19 38.38 3.15 14.10
N GLY A 20 38.87 3.89 13.10
CA GLY A 20 39.19 3.31 11.79
C GLY A 20 39.62 4.30 10.69
N GLY A 21 40.82 4.88 10.79
CA GLY A 21 41.70 5.06 9.62
C GLY A 21 41.72 6.41 8.88
N GLY A 22 42.84 7.13 9.05
CA GLY A 22 43.53 7.76 7.91
C GLY A 22 43.41 9.28 7.76
N GLY A 23 44.41 10.03 8.24
CA GLY A 23 44.58 11.44 7.89
C GLY A 23 45.45 12.22 8.85
N SER A 24 46.75 11.90 8.90
CA SER A 24 47.74 12.63 9.69
C SER A 24 47.93 14.07 9.21
N LYS A 25 47.45 15.08 9.96
CA LYS A 25 48.07 16.42 10.04
C LYS A 25 47.84 17.07 11.41
N GLY A 26 48.89 17.01 12.24
CA GLY A 26 49.42 18.12 13.05
C GLY A 26 48.54 18.77 14.12
N TYR A 27 48.81 18.41 15.38
CA TYR A 27 48.54 19.25 16.56
C TYR A 27 49.55 20.43 16.61
N TYR A 28 49.02 21.62 16.88
CA TYR A 28 49.67 22.95 17.11
C TYR A 28 50.16 23.76 15.89
N GLY A 29 49.54 24.95 15.73
CA GLY A 29 50.02 26.02 14.84
C GLY A 29 49.00 27.16 14.65
N ASN A 30 48.86 28.01 15.65
CA ASN A 30 47.95 29.17 15.72
C ASN A 30 48.34 30.26 14.69
N SER A 31 47.40 30.75 13.87
CA SER A 31 47.44 32.12 13.33
C SER A 31 46.05 32.59 12.89
N GLY A 32 45.68 33.79 13.34
CA GLY A 32 44.32 34.29 13.38
C GLY A 32 43.63 34.55 12.04
N GLY A 33 42.31 34.43 12.10
CA GLY A 33 41.35 34.93 11.11
C GLY A 33 39.97 34.83 11.75
N ASN A 34 39.46 35.96 12.26
CA ASN A 34 38.10 36.08 12.73
C ASN A 34 37.16 35.98 11.52
N ASN A 35 36.78 34.75 11.16
CA ASN A 35 35.54 34.45 10.47
C ASN A 35 34.82 33.40 11.31
N THR A 36 34.04 33.85 12.29
CA THR A 36 32.96 33.03 12.81
C THR A 36 31.90 32.93 11.72
N GLU A 37 32.15 32.11 10.71
CA GLU A 37 31.04 31.47 10.01
C GLU A 37 30.35 30.61 11.06
N GLN A 38 29.30 31.19 11.64
CA GLN A 38 28.36 30.46 12.45
C GLN A 38 27.90 29.27 11.59
N PRO A 39 28.05 28.01 12.05
CA PRO A 39 27.52 26.89 11.30
C PRO A 39 26.05 27.18 11.01
N PRO A 40 25.55 26.90 9.79
CA PRO A 40 24.19 27.26 9.43
C PRO A 40 23.28 26.68 10.50
N VAL A 41 22.52 27.55 11.17
CA VAL A 41 21.54 27.12 12.16
C VAL A 41 20.42 26.47 11.38
N THR A 42 20.56 25.19 11.05
CA THR A 42 19.45 24.37 10.58
C THR A 42 18.45 24.30 11.73
N SER A 43 17.26 24.87 11.53
CA SER A 43 16.18 24.78 12.50
C SER A 43 15.88 23.29 12.78
N PRO A 44 15.61 22.89 14.04
CA PRO A 44 15.28 21.50 14.39
C PRO A 44 14.17 20.89 13.52
N GLU A 45 13.21 21.72 13.10
CA GLU A 45 12.13 21.32 12.18
C GLU A 45 12.65 20.89 10.79
N LEU A 46 13.65 21.59 10.25
CA LEU A 46 14.24 21.28 8.96
C LEU A 46 15.11 20.02 9.03
N GLU A 47 15.78 19.78 10.17
CA GLU A 47 16.52 18.54 10.43
C GLU A 47 15.59 17.33 10.58
N ALA A 48 14.48 17.48 11.31
CA ALA A 48 13.44 16.46 11.40
C ALA A 48 12.81 16.14 10.03
N ALA A 49 12.57 17.18 9.22
CA ALA A 49 12.08 17.04 7.86
C ALA A 49 13.09 16.37 6.93
N ALA A 50 14.38 16.71 7.02
CA ALA A 50 15.43 16.07 6.24
C ALA A 50 15.56 14.57 6.59
N THR A 51 15.53 14.25 7.88
CA THR A 51 15.55 12.86 8.38
C THR A 51 14.33 12.07 7.89
N THR A 52 13.14 12.64 8.03
CA THR A 52 11.89 12.02 7.53
C THR A 52 11.94 11.81 6.02
N LEU A 53 12.39 12.82 5.26
CA LEU A 53 12.54 12.73 3.82
C LEU A 53 13.53 11.65 3.40
N ALA A 54 14.66 11.51 4.11
CA ALA A 54 15.64 10.45 3.84
C ALA A 54 15.03 9.05 4.01
N SER A 55 14.21 8.85 5.06
CA SER A 55 13.44 7.62 5.24
C SER A 55 12.43 7.41 4.11
N LEU A 56 11.66 8.44 3.72
CA LEU A 56 10.69 8.33 2.63
C LEU A 56 11.33 8.02 1.27
N LYS A 57 12.51 8.59 0.97
CA LYS A 57 13.29 8.27 -0.25
C LYS A 57 13.69 6.80 -0.31
N LYS A 58 13.98 6.21 0.84
CA LYS A 58 14.41 4.82 0.96
C LYS A 58 13.22 3.87 0.91
N GLU A 59 12.15 4.20 1.64
CA GLU A 59 11.04 3.28 1.87
C GLU A 59 9.86 3.46 0.90
N GLY A 60 9.72 4.63 0.30
CA GLY A 60 8.53 5.07 -0.44
C GLY A 60 8.85 5.83 -1.71
N LYS A 61 9.71 5.29 -2.57
CA LYS A 61 9.98 5.82 -3.93
C LYS A 61 8.69 5.99 -4.74
N PHE A 62 7.67 5.17 -4.46
CA PHE A 62 6.34 5.22 -5.05
C PHE A 62 5.70 6.59 -4.87
N LEU A 63 5.80 7.18 -3.68
CA LEU A 63 5.25 8.50 -3.34
C LEU A 63 5.75 9.61 -4.28
N PHE A 64 6.98 9.47 -4.79
CA PHE A 64 7.62 10.47 -5.63
C PHE A 64 7.74 10.03 -7.10
N GLY A 65 7.06 8.95 -7.48
CA GLY A 65 7.08 8.42 -8.85
C GLY A 65 8.39 7.75 -9.27
N ASN A 66 9.33 7.52 -8.35
CA ASN A 66 10.62 6.90 -8.64
C ASN A 66 10.58 5.35 -8.63
N TYR A 67 9.40 4.77 -8.43
CA TYR A 67 9.14 3.35 -8.34
C TYR A 67 8.88 2.70 -9.71
N ASP A 68 9.35 1.46 -9.89
CA ASP A 68 8.99 0.60 -11.02
C ASP A 68 8.76 -0.85 -10.54
N ALA A 69 7.54 -1.35 -10.73
CA ALA A 69 7.15 -2.71 -10.36
C ALA A 69 7.92 -3.81 -11.12
N SER A 70 8.37 -3.55 -12.35
CA SER A 70 9.08 -4.52 -13.20
C SER A 70 10.59 -4.30 -13.26
N ASP A 71 11.14 -3.39 -12.47
CA ASP A 71 12.59 -3.24 -12.38
C ASP A 71 13.08 -4.05 -11.19
N SER A 72 13.61 -5.24 -11.47
CA SER A 72 14.12 -6.13 -10.42
C SER A 72 15.31 -5.51 -9.68
N SER A 73 16.06 -4.58 -10.30
CA SER A 73 17.24 -3.97 -9.67
C SER A 73 16.88 -2.93 -8.60
N ILE A 74 15.65 -2.42 -8.60
CA ILE A 74 15.21 -1.44 -7.62
C ILE A 74 14.92 -2.14 -6.29
N SER A 75 15.67 -1.76 -5.27
CA SER A 75 15.29 -2.03 -3.87
C SER A 75 14.03 -1.22 -3.55
N LYS A 76 13.00 -1.93 -3.08
CA LYS A 76 11.69 -1.39 -2.72
C LYS A 76 11.53 -1.53 -1.20
N GLY A 77 10.99 -0.50 -0.56
CA GLY A 77 10.78 -0.49 0.89
C GLY A 77 9.31 -0.62 1.29
N TYR A 78 9.00 -0.48 2.57
CA TYR A 78 7.67 -0.85 3.09
C TYR A 78 6.52 -0.05 2.48
N ILE A 79 6.74 1.25 2.26
CA ILE A 79 5.74 2.11 1.63
C ILE A 79 5.57 1.72 0.15
N ASP A 80 6.65 1.37 -0.54
CA ASP A 80 6.58 0.84 -1.90
C ASP A 80 5.78 -0.46 -1.96
N HIS A 81 6.05 -1.42 -1.06
CA HIS A 81 5.32 -2.69 -0.99
C HIS A 81 3.83 -2.49 -0.73
N ALA A 82 3.48 -1.62 0.24
CA ALA A 82 2.10 -1.33 0.58
C ALA A 82 1.37 -0.63 -0.57
N LEU A 83 1.91 0.46 -1.11
CA LEU A 83 1.23 1.25 -2.14
C LEU A 83 1.15 0.52 -3.49
N ASP A 84 2.20 -0.20 -3.88
CA ASP A 84 2.16 -1.04 -5.08
C ASP A 84 1.15 -2.18 -4.92
N THR A 85 1.13 -2.84 -3.76
CA THR A 85 0.12 -3.88 -3.51
C THR A 85 -1.28 -3.31 -3.55
N PHE A 86 -1.53 -2.18 -2.89
CA PHE A 86 -2.83 -1.51 -2.94
C PHE A 86 -3.24 -1.20 -4.38
N ALA A 87 -2.35 -0.56 -5.14
CA ALA A 87 -2.62 -0.07 -6.49
C ALA A 87 -2.80 -1.20 -7.51
N GLN A 88 -1.86 -2.15 -7.55
CA GLN A 88 -1.85 -3.25 -8.52
C GLN A 88 -2.74 -4.41 -8.11
N GLY A 89 -3.02 -4.57 -6.81
CA GLY A 89 -3.82 -5.62 -6.21
C GLY A 89 -5.30 -5.25 -6.07
N PRO A 90 -5.79 -4.97 -4.85
CA PRO A 90 -7.22 -4.85 -4.57
C PRO A 90 -7.87 -3.66 -5.29
N LEU A 91 -7.18 -2.52 -5.48
CA LEU A 91 -7.75 -1.41 -6.24
C LEU A 91 -7.94 -1.78 -7.71
N GLN A 92 -6.93 -2.37 -8.36
CA GLN A 92 -7.01 -2.78 -9.75
C GLN A 92 -8.07 -3.87 -9.96
N LEU A 93 -8.14 -4.87 -9.06
CA LEU A 93 -9.19 -5.88 -9.07
C LEU A 93 -10.59 -5.26 -8.97
N THR A 94 -10.78 -4.29 -8.08
CA THR A 94 -12.06 -3.59 -7.93
C THR A 94 -12.46 -2.86 -9.20
N VAL A 95 -11.54 -2.09 -9.79
CA VAL A 95 -11.80 -1.31 -11.02
C VAL A 95 -12.17 -2.24 -12.17
N ASP A 96 -11.39 -3.30 -12.40
CA ASP A 96 -11.62 -4.22 -13.51
C ASP A 96 -12.86 -5.09 -13.29
N ALA A 97 -13.12 -5.56 -12.07
CA ALA A 97 -14.33 -6.32 -11.73
C ALA A 97 -15.60 -5.47 -11.89
N LYS A 98 -15.57 -4.20 -11.46
CA LYS A 98 -16.72 -3.31 -11.64
C LYS A 98 -16.98 -3.02 -13.11
N LYS A 99 -15.91 -2.79 -13.88
CA LYS A 99 -16.03 -2.61 -15.34
C LYS A 99 -16.60 -3.86 -16.02
N LEU A 100 -16.15 -5.04 -15.63
CA LEU A 100 -16.72 -6.31 -16.10
C LEU A 100 -18.20 -6.40 -15.76
N PHE A 101 -18.57 -6.16 -14.50
CA PHE A 101 -19.94 -6.25 -14.04
C PHE A 101 -20.89 -5.31 -14.79
N ASP A 102 -20.44 -4.10 -15.10
CA ASP A 102 -21.21 -3.13 -15.88
C ASP A 102 -21.37 -3.54 -17.35
N GLN A 103 -20.44 -4.33 -17.89
CA GLN A 103 -20.46 -4.81 -19.28
C GLN A 103 -21.22 -6.13 -19.43
N ASP A 104 -20.95 -7.10 -18.55
CA ASP A 104 -21.53 -8.44 -18.60
C ASP A 104 -21.59 -9.07 -17.21
N LYS A 105 -22.78 -9.07 -16.62
CA LYS A 105 -23.05 -9.69 -15.32
C LYS A 105 -23.06 -11.22 -15.36
N SER A 106 -23.09 -11.85 -16.54
CA SER A 106 -23.20 -13.30 -16.67
C SER A 106 -21.97 -14.05 -16.15
N TYR A 107 -20.84 -13.36 -16.02
CA TYR A 107 -19.64 -13.88 -15.37
C TYR A 107 -19.78 -14.02 -13.84
N PHE A 108 -20.80 -13.42 -13.24
CA PHE A 108 -21.02 -13.44 -11.80
C PHE A 108 -22.21 -14.32 -11.43
N THR A 109 -22.07 -15.04 -10.33
CA THR A 109 -23.17 -15.81 -9.73
C THR A 109 -24.02 -14.88 -8.87
N TYR A 110 -25.32 -14.85 -9.12
CA TYR A 110 -26.25 -14.12 -8.26
C TYR A 110 -26.60 -14.94 -7.03
N HIS A 111 -26.52 -14.31 -5.85
CA HIS A 111 -27.01 -14.86 -4.60
C HIS A 111 -28.07 -13.93 -4.03
N ALA A 112 -29.23 -14.50 -3.68
CA ALA A 112 -30.29 -13.75 -3.00
C ALA A 112 -29.85 -13.23 -1.62
N THR A 113 -28.86 -13.89 -1.01
CA THR A 113 -28.22 -13.50 0.25
C THR A 113 -26.76 -13.94 0.22
N CYS A 114 -25.81 -13.00 0.28
CA CYS A 114 -24.38 -13.34 0.23
C CYS A 114 -23.76 -13.70 1.59
N PHE A 115 -24.38 -13.28 2.69
CA PHE A 115 -24.00 -13.70 4.02
C PHE A 115 -25.24 -14.23 4.74
N GLY A 116 -25.18 -15.48 5.19
CA GLY A 116 -26.18 -16.06 6.07
C GLY A 116 -25.74 -15.93 7.52
N GLY A 117 -26.50 -15.21 8.34
CA GLY A 117 -26.37 -15.22 9.80
C GLY A 117 -25.80 -13.96 10.47
N GLU A 118 -26.05 -13.87 11.77
CA GLU A 118 -25.67 -12.77 12.67
C GLU A 118 -24.12 -12.67 12.76
N GLY A 119 -23.54 -11.65 12.13
CA GLY A 119 -22.09 -11.42 12.19
C GLY A 119 -21.56 -10.37 11.23
N ASN A 120 -22.23 -10.17 10.09
CA ASN A 120 -21.87 -9.11 9.14
C ASN A 120 -22.88 -7.95 9.24
N GLN A 121 -22.55 -6.94 10.05
CA GLN A 121 -23.50 -5.89 10.49
C GLN A 121 -23.94 -4.92 9.37
N ILE A 122 -23.23 -4.87 8.24
CA ILE A 122 -23.48 -3.88 7.18
C ILE A 122 -24.39 -4.43 6.05
N TYR A 123 -24.30 -5.73 5.74
CA TYR A 123 -24.99 -6.35 4.59
C TYR A 123 -25.65 -7.70 4.89
N GLU A 124 -26.08 -7.92 6.14
CA GLU A 124 -26.84 -9.12 6.49
C GLU A 124 -28.07 -9.27 5.56
N ASN A 125 -28.27 -10.46 5.01
CA ASN A 125 -29.37 -10.77 4.08
C ASN A 125 -29.44 -9.87 2.83
N THR A 126 -28.33 -9.25 2.44
CA THR A 126 -28.28 -8.43 1.22
C THR A 126 -27.95 -9.31 0.01
N PRO A 127 -28.71 -9.20 -1.11
CA PRO A 127 -28.35 -9.85 -2.35
C PRO A 127 -27.00 -9.36 -2.87
N CYS A 128 -26.22 -10.24 -3.48
CA CYS A 128 -24.99 -9.83 -4.14
C CYS A 128 -24.68 -10.70 -5.36
N TYR A 129 -23.80 -10.19 -6.20
CA TYR A 129 -23.14 -10.96 -7.25
C TYR A 129 -21.74 -11.33 -6.80
N ALA A 130 -21.38 -12.60 -6.96
CA ALA A 130 -20.07 -13.13 -6.60
C ALA A 130 -19.32 -13.63 -7.83
N LEU A 131 -18.04 -13.30 -7.92
CA LEU A 131 -17.09 -13.89 -8.85
C LEU A 131 -16.03 -14.63 -8.02
N GLU A 132 -16.04 -15.95 -8.14
CA GLU A 132 -15.32 -16.88 -7.27
C GLU A 132 -14.71 -18.02 -8.08
N GLY A 133 -13.63 -18.60 -7.56
CA GLY A 133 -12.90 -19.67 -8.19
C GLY A 133 -11.85 -19.16 -9.19
N GLU A 134 -10.64 -19.70 -9.09
CA GLU A 134 -9.47 -19.17 -9.79
C GLU A 134 -9.66 -19.05 -11.31
N GLU A 135 -10.08 -20.14 -11.96
CA GLU A 135 -10.27 -20.16 -13.42
C GLU A 135 -11.38 -19.19 -13.87
N ASN A 136 -12.45 -19.06 -13.08
CA ASN A 136 -13.54 -18.13 -13.38
C ASN A 136 -13.07 -16.69 -13.28
N ILE A 137 -12.38 -16.34 -12.18
CA ILE A 137 -11.84 -14.99 -11.96
C ILE A 137 -10.86 -14.64 -13.10
N LYS A 138 -9.92 -15.54 -13.42
CA LYS A 138 -8.95 -15.35 -14.52
C LYS A 138 -9.65 -15.16 -15.85
N THR A 139 -10.57 -16.05 -16.20
CA THR A 139 -11.30 -15.99 -17.48
C THR A 139 -12.08 -14.69 -17.60
N ALA A 140 -12.82 -14.34 -16.56
CA ALA A 140 -13.69 -13.17 -16.54
C ALA A 140 -12.89 -11.86 -16.61
N LEU A 141 -11.88 -11.67 -15.74
CA LEU A 141 -11.13 -10.42 -15.70
C LEU A 141 -10.21 -10.21 -16.91
N ASN A 142 -9.73 -11.28 -17.54
CA ASN A 142 -8.96 -11.17 -18.78
C ASN A 142 -9.79 -10.69 -19.99
N THR A 143 -11.13 -10.68 -19.91
CA THR A 143 -11.97 -10.00 -20.92
C THR A 143 -11.81 -8.49 -20.87
N ILE A 144 -11.51 -7.93 -19.68
CA ILE A 144 -11.31 -6.50 -19.44
C ILE A 144 -9.85 -6.09 -19.67
N ALA A 145 -8.92 -6.90 -19.16
CA ALA A 145 -7.49 -6.67 -19.25
C ALA A 145 -6.77 -7.92 -19.75
N PRO A 146 -6.68 -8.12 -21.09
CA PRO A 146 -6.13 -9.33 -21.66
C PRO A 146 -4.73 -9.68 -21.12
N ASN A 147 -4.58 -10.93 -20.67
CA ASN A 147 -3.36 -11.54 -20.14
C ASN A 147 -2.82 -10.98 -18.82
N ARG A 148 -3.48 -9.99 -18.20
CA ARG A 148 -3.01 -9.40 -16.93
C ARG A 148 -3.03 -10.40 -15.78
N TYR A 149 -4.05 -11.26 -15.76
CA TYR A 149 -4.37 -12.12 -14.61
C TYR A 149 -3.92 -13.57 -14.79
N ASN A 150 -3.22 -13.90 -15.88
CA ASN A 150 -2.80 -15.28 -16.17
C ASN A 150 -1.87 -15.84 -15.09
N ASP A 151 -0.93 -15.02 -14.64
CA ASP A 151 0.10 -15.39 -13.67
C ASP A 151 -0.26 -15.01 -12.24
N TRP A 152 -1.53 -14.66 -11.99
CA TRP A 152 -2.06 -14.42 -10.65
C TRP A 152 -2.56 -15.72 -10.06
N ASP A 153 -2.54 -15.85 -8.75
CA ASP A 153 -3.10 -16.97 -8.03
C ASP A 153 -4.29 -16.46 -7.20
N PHE A 154 -5.51 -16.89 -7.53
CA PHE A 154 -6.71 -16.54 -6.75
C PHE A 154 -7.08 -17.61 -5.72
N LYS A 155 -6.23 -18.62 -5.60
CA LYS A 155 -6.24 -19.61 -4.55
C LYS A 155 -4.81 -19.82 -4.07
N ILE A 156 -4.59 -19.62 -2.78
CA ILE A 156 -3.30 -19.86 -2.15
C ILE A 156 -3.42 -21.07 -1.23
N THR A 157 -2.72 -22.14 -1.58
CA THR A 157 -2.64 -23.36 -0.79
C THR A 157 -1.41 -23.36 0.10
N LYS A 158 -1.42 -24.25 1.10
CA LYS A 158 -0.27 -24.44 1.98
C LYS A 158 0.97 -24.87 1.20
N GLU A 159 0.79 -25.66 0.13
CA GLU A 159 1.88 -26.16 -0.71
C GLU A 159 2.68 -25.04 -1.37
N GLN A 160 2.01 -23.96 -1.80
CA GLN A 160 2.67 -22.77 -2.35
C GLN A 160 3.56 -22.07 -1.31
N LEU A 161 3.28 -22.23 0.00
CA LEU A 161 4.04 -21.61 1.08
C LEU A 161 5.06 -22.56 1.75
N ASN A 162 5.08 -23.86 1.40
CA ASN A 162 5.86 -24.89 2.10
C ASN A 162 7.38 -24.68 2.09
N SER A 163 7.90 -23.87 1.17
CA SER A 163 9.34 -23.57 1.06
C SER A 163 9.73 -22.26 1.76
N LEU A 164 8.79 -21.60 2.44
CA LEU A 164 9.02 -20.38 3.21
C LEU A 164 9.19 -20.72 4.69
N LYS A 165 10.01 -19.95 5.41
CA LYS A 165 10.12 -20.06 6.87
C LYS A 165 8.91 -19.37 7.51
N ILE A 166 7.77 -20.07 7.55
CA ILE A 166 6.46 -19.53 7.92
C ILE A 166 5.86 -20.27 9.13
N THR A 167 5.18 -19.53 10.01
CA THR A 167 4.48 -20.07 11.19
C THR A 167 3.10 -20.64 10.82
N PRO A 168 2.53 -21.58 11.62
CA PRO A 168 1.16 -22.06 11.41
C PRO A 168 0.11 -20.94 11.34
N GLU A 169 0.26 -19.90 12.15
CA GLU A 169 -0.62 -18.73 12.17
C GLU A 169 -0.53 -17.95 10.86
N GLN A 170 0.68 -17.75 10.33
CA GLN A 170 0.88 -17.11 9.03
C GLN A 170 0.36 -17.97 7.88
N ILE A 171 0.52 -19.30 7.93
CA ILE A 171 -0.10 -20.20 6.93
C ILE A 171 -1.61 -20.01 6.93
N LYS A 172 -2.25 -20.01 8.12
CA LYS A 172 -3.70 -19.78 8.22
C LYS A 172 -4.10 -18.42 7.65
N LYS A 173 -3.29 -17.39 7.87
CA LYS A 173 -3.55 -16.03 7.39
C LYS A 173 -3.40 -15.88 5.88
N PHE A 174 -2.39 -16.51 5.28
CA PHE A 174 -2.01 -16.33 3.88
C PHE A 174 -2.41 -17.52 2.99
N THR A 175 -3.39 -18.33 3.40
CA THR A 175 -3.98 -19.37 2.55
C THR A 175 -5.49 -19.21 2.48
N GLY A 176 -6.07 -19.53 1.33
CA GLY A 176 -7.49 -19.37 1.07
C GLY A 176 -7.79 -19.04 -0.37
N ASP A 177 -9.07 -18.83 -0.64
CA ASP A 177 -9.58 -18.43 -1.96
C ASP A 177 -9.85 -16.92 -1.97
N THR A 178 -9.88 -16.35 -3.17
CA THR A 178 -10.30 -14.96 -3.42
C THR A 178 -11.79 -14.88 -3.73
N PHE A 179 -12.44 -13.84 -3.22
CA PHE A 179 -13.85 -13.55 -3.46
C PHE A 179 -14.00 -12.12 -3.93
N ILE A 180 -14.72 -11.92 -5.03
CA ILE A 180 -15.11 -10.59 -5.51
C ILE A 180 -16.62 -10.48 -5.41
N LEU A 181 -17.10 -9.61 -4.52
CA LEU A 181 -18.53 -9.49 -4.20
C LEU A 181 -19.02 -8.08 -4.59
N ILE A 182 -20.21 -7.99 -5.20
CA ILE A 182 -20.84 -6.74 -5.60
C ILE A 182 -22.28 -6.70 -5.07
N PHE A 183 -22.57 -5.77 -4.16
CA PHE A 183 -23.79 -5.80 -3.34
C PHE A 183 -24.94 -4.99 -3.93
N ASP A 184 -26.15 -5.49 -3.74
CA ASP A 184 -27.36 -4.67 -3.89
C ASP A 184 -27.42 -3.65 -2.76
N ASN A 185 -27.87 -2.44 -3.05
CA ASN A 185 -28.07 -1.43 -2.02
C ASN A 185 -29.56 -1.12 -1.92
N GLN A 186 -30.07 -0.93 -0.70
CA GLN A 186 -31.46 -0.53 -0.49
C GLN A 186 -31.83 0.75 -1.26
N ASN A 187 -30.88 1.66 -1.42
CA ASN A 187 -31.02 2.77 -2.35
C ASN A 187 -30.69 2.30 -3.77
N ALA A 188 -31.72 2.20 -4.61
CA ALA A 188 -31.60 1.78 -6.01
C ALA A 188 -30.58 2.62 -6.81
N ASP A 189 -30.40 3.90 -6.49
CA ASP A 189 -29.39 4.76 -7.14
C ASP A 189 -27.95 4.33 -6.82
N LYS A 190 -27.76 3.56 -5.73
CA LYS A 190 -26.46 3.12 -5.22
C LYS A 190 -26.26 1.60 -5.36
N ALA A 191 -27.28 0.89 -5.83
CA ALA A 191 -27.24 -0.55 -6.00
C ALA A 191 -26.08 -0.96 -6.92
N TRP A 192 -25.44 -2.09 -6.59
CA TRP A 192 -24.37 -2.72 -7.39
C TRP A 192 -23.10 -1.89 -7.55
N ASN A 193 -22.84 -0.98 -6.63
CA ASN A 193 -21.68 -0.10 -6.66
C ASN A 193 -20.76 -0.24 -5.45
N ASP A 194 -21.09 -1.07 -4.46
CA ASP A 194 -20.16 -1.48 -3.41
C ASP A 194 -19.52 -2.80 -3.80
N ILE A 195 -18.19 -2.79 -3.94
CA ILE A 195 -17.38 -3.92 -4.40
C ILE A 195 -16.41 -4.29 -3.29
N TRP A 196 -16.42 -5.57 -2.93
CA TRP A 196 -15.52 -6.13 -1.94
C TRP A 196 -14.54 -7.08 -2.59
N ILE A 197 -13.26 -6.90 -2.30
CA ILE A 197 -12.22 -7.89 -2.57
C ILE A 197 -11.90 -8.55 -1.24
N ALA A 198 -12.18 -9.85 -1.12
CA ALA A 198 -11.99 -10.60 0.11
C ALA A 198 -11.12 -11.83 -0.11
N GLY A 199 -10.59 -12.37 0.99
CA GLY A 199 -9.79 -13.59 0.96
C GLY A 199 -8.31 -13.35 0.71
N VAL A 200 -7.69 -14.28 -0.02
CA VAL A 200 -6.23 -14.32 -0.26
C VAL A 200 -5.94 -14.51 -1.74
N PHE A 201 -5.03 -13.71 -2.30
CA PHE A 201 -4.51 -13.87 -3.65
C PHE A 201 -3.00 -13.68 -3.71
N GLY A 202 -2.39 -14.19 -4.78
CA GLY A 202 -1.01 -13.98 -5.15
C GLY A 202 -0.94 -13.26 -6.50
N TYR A 203 0.04 -12.39 -6.67
CA TYR A 203 0.31 -11.77 -7.98
C TYR A 203 1.81 -11.66 -8.26
N PRO A 204 2.22 -11.68 -9.54
CA PRO A 204 3.61 -11.67 -9.91
C PRO A 204 4.25 -10.32 -9.61
N TYR A 205 5.48 -10.36 -9.15
CA TYR A 205 6.23 -9.19 -8.75
C TYR A 205 7.73 -9.37 -9.01
N GLN A 206 8.43 -8.29 -9.36
CA GLN A 206 9.85 -8.36 -9.70
C GLN A 206 10.70 -7.57 -8.70
N GLN A 207 11.61 -8.28 -8.03
CA GLN A 207 12.64 -7.68 -7.19
C GLN A 207 13.77 -8.69 -7.00
N SER A 208 14.97 -8.28 -7.40
CA SER A 208 16.23 -8.98 -7.21
C SER A 208 17.05 -8.14 -6.24
N TRP A 209 16.78 -8.24 -4.93
CA TRP A 209 17.54 -7.52 -3.91
C TRP A 209 18.91 -8.19 -3.67
N GLY A 210 19.75 -8.26 -4.70
CA GLY A 210 21.01 -9.02 -4.69
C GLY A 210 20.85 -10.54 -4.81
N LEU A 211 19.61 -11.01 -5.03
CA LEU A 211 19.27 -12.42 -5.27
C LEU A 211 19.05 -12.68 -6.76
N THR A 212 19.24 -13.93 -7.19
CA THR A 212 18.94 -14.38 -8.56
C THR A 212 17.43 -14.49 -8.84
N GLN A 213 16.58 -14.29 -7.83
CA GLN A 213 15.14 -14.29 -7.98
C GLN A 213 14.68 -12.98 -8.61
N SER A 214 14.27 -13.02 -9.88
CA SER A 214 13.70 -11.87 -10.59
C SER A 214 12.18 -11.91 -10.68
N ASN A 215 11.58 -13.09 -10.46
CA ASN A 215 10.14 -13.30 -10.43
C ASN A 215 9.77 -13.88 -9.06
N GLN A 216 8.97 -13.14 -8.31
CA GLN A 216 8.43 -13.53 -7.03
C GLN A 216 6.90 -13.50 -7.09
N LEU A 217 6.25 -14.30 -6.24
CA LEU A 217 4.83 -14.20 -5.97
C LEU A 217 4.63 -13.39 -4.70
N ARG A 218 3.91 -12.27 -4.79
CA ARG A 218 3.46 -11.53 -3.60
C ARG A 218 2.12 -12.07 -3.16
N VAL A 219 2.08 -12.66 -1.96
CA VAL A 219 0.85 -13.19 -1.38
C VAL A 219 0.21 -12.12 -0.51
N VAL A 220 -1.05 -11.81 -0.80
CA VAL A 220 -1.84 -10.78 -0.13
C VAL A 220 -2.98 -11.43 0.61
N SER A 221 -3.16 -11.07 1.87
CA SER A 221 -4.29 -11.49 2.69
C SER A 221 -5.08 -10.25 3.10
N MET A 222 -6.36 -10.22 2.78
CA MET A 222 -7.26 -9.16 3.22
C MET A 222 -7.50 -9.30 4.74
N ASN A 223 -7.19 -8.25 5.49
CA ASN A 223 -7.31 -8.27 6.94
C ASN A 223 -8.72 -7.91 7.38
N GLY A 224 -9.21 -8.60 8.41
CA GLY A 224 -10.53 -8.40 8.98
C GLY A 224 -10.45 -8.29 10.50
N GLU A 225 -10.10 -7.12 11.02
CA GLU A 225 -10.39 -6.75 12.41
C GLU A 225 -11.43 -5.61 12.38
N GLY A 226 -12.68 -5.93 11.98
CA GLY A 226 -13.71 -4.91 11.80
C GLY A 226 -15.01 -5.41 11.18
N GLN A 227 -15.71 -4.50 10.49
CA GLN A 227 -17.07 -4.71 9.97
C GLN A 227 -17.12 -5.38 8.58
N TYR A 228 -15.98 -5.53 7.89
CA TYR A 228 -15.87 -6.07 6.53
C TYR A 228 -15.29 -7.49 6.55
N ASN A 229 -16.09 -8.46 7.00
CA ASN A 229 -15.67 -9.85 7.11
C ASN A 229 -16.55 -10.76 6.23
N VAL A 230 -15.93 -11.73 5.59
CA VAL A 230 -16.57 -12.75 4.76
C VAL A 230 -16.35 -14.10 5.42
N THR A 231 -17.40 -14.71 5.95
CA THR A 231 -17.33 -16.08 6.49
C THR A 231 -17.83 -17.07 5.44
N VAL A 232 -16.95 -17.97 5.05
CA VAL A 232 -17.24 -19.06 4.11
C VAL A 232 -17.34 -20.35 4.89
N SER A 233 -18.45 -21.07 4.69
CA SER A 233 -18.72 -22.36 5.30
C SER A 233 -18.81 -23.42 4.21
N HIS A 234 -17.89 -24.37 4.21
CA HIS A 234 -18.00 -25.57 3.37
C HIS A 234 -18.55 -26.72 4.22
N PRO A 235 -19.40 -27.60 3.67
CA PRO A 235 -20.01 -28.70 4.44
C PRO A 235 -19.01 -29.61 5.17
N ASP A 236 -17.78 -29.70 4.66
CA ASP A 236 -16.72 -30.61 5.12
C ASP A 236 -15.47 -29.87 5.67
N GLU A 237 -15.51 -28.55 5.83
CA GLU A 237 -14.39 -27.77 6.40
C GLU A 237 -14.85 -26.87 7.55
N GLU A 238 -13.94 -26.53 8.46
CA GLU A 238 -14.18 -25.46 9.42
C GLU A 238 -14.44 -24.14 8.67
N SER A 239 -15.47 -23.40 9.10
CA SER A 239 -15.77 -22.08 8.57
C SER A 239 -14.55 -21.17 8.67
N LYS A 240 -14.18 -20.54 7.55
CA LYS A 240 -13.08 -19.57 7.49
C LYS A 240 -13.65 -18.18 7.35
N THR A 241 -13.12 -17.25 8.15
CA THR A 241 -13.45 -15.84 8.06
C THR A 241 -12.27 -15.08 7.46
N TYR A 242 -12.55 -14.37 6.37
CA TYR A 242 -11.62 -13.51 5.67
C TYR A 242 -11.98 -12.05 5.90
N GLY A 243 -10.99 -11.15 5.88
CA GLY A 243 -11.26 -9.74 5.74
C GLY A 243 -11.68 -9.38 4.31
N ALA A 244 -12.16 -8.16 4.13
CA ALA A 244 -12.45 -7.59 2.84
C ALA A 244 -12.01 -6.13 2.75
N LEU A 245 -11.50 -5.75 1.58
CA LEU A 245 -11.32 -4.36 1.20
C LEU A 245 -12.58 -3.91 0.45
N SER A 246 -13.32 -2.94 1.01
CA SER A 246 -14.56 -2.40 0.44
C SER A 246 -14.30 -1.08 -0.26
N ILE A 247 -14.68 -1.01 -1.54
CA ILE A 247 -14.62 0.19 -2.36
C ILE A 247 -15.98 0.43 -3.01
N TYR A 248 -16.50 1.65 -2.81
CA TYR A 248 -17.72 2.11 -3.42
C TYR A 248 -17.43 2.95 -4.68
N LYS A 249 -17.97 2.56 -5.84
CA LYS A 249 -17.94 3.40 -7.05
C LYS A 249 -19.10 4.41 -6.99
N ASP A 250 -18.84 5.70 -6.90
CA ASP A 250 -19.89 6.72 -6.89
C ASP A 250 -20.52 6.88 -8.29
N PRO A 251 -21.79 6.46 -8.49
CA PRO A 251 -22.45 6.55 -9.78
C PRO A 251 -22.88 7.98 -10.13
N LYS A 252 -22.81 8.92 -9.18
CA LYS A 252 -23.20 10.34 -9.37
C LYS A 252 -21.99 11.26 -9.52
N SER A 253 -20.79 10.69 -9.66
CA SER A 253 -19.57 11.48 -9.93
C SER A 253 -19.71 12.28 -11.22
N LEU A 254 -19.40 13.59 -11.13
CA LEU A 254 -19.53 14.53 -12.26
C LEU A 254 -18.25 14.70 -13.09
N ASP A 255 -17.11 14.25 -12.57
CA ASP A 255 -15.81 14.33 -13.24
C ASP A 255 -15.14 12.95 -13.25
N GLY A 256 -15.55 12.16 -14.25
CA GLY A 256 -15.13 10.78 -14.43
C GLY A 256 -15.52 9.83 -13.30
N ASP A 257 -14.82 8.70 -13.19
CA ASP A 257 -15.09 7.67 -12.20
C ASP A 257 -14.49 8.05 -10.83
N LEU A 258 -15.29 7.94 -9.77
CA LEU A 258 -14.85 8.11 -8.39
C LEU A 258 -15.06 6.80 -7.63
N PHE A 259 -13.98 6.33 -7.01
CA PHE A 259 -13.95 5.18 -6.13
C PHE A 259 -13.65 5.68 -4.71
N VAL A 260 -14.53 5.36 -3.77
CA VAL A 260 -14.43 5.72 -2.35
C VAL A 260 -13.99 4.49 -1.59
N LEU A 261 -12.84 4.56 -0.94
CA LEU A 261 -12.36 3.49 -0.07
C LEU A 261 -13.12 3.59 1.26
N GLN A 262 -13.66 2.48 1.74
CA GLN A 262 -14.36 2.47 3.03
C GLN A 262 -13.38 2.39 4.20
N ASN A 263 -13.85 2.83 5.37
CA ASN A 263 -13.04 2.82 6.60
C ASN A 263 -12.50 1.42 6.91
N ASP A 264 -11.34 1.34 7.56
CA ASP A 264 -10.71 0.09 8.02
C ASP A 264 -10.40 -0.93 6.91
N SER A 265 -10.45 -0.48 5.64
CA SER A 265 -9.95 -1.23 4.50
C SER A 265 -8.46 -1.53 4.69
N SER A 266 -8.12 -2.82 4.83
CA SER A 266 -6.76 -3.23 5.16
C SER A 266 -6.36 -4.57 4.57
N PHE A 267 -5.06 -4.75 4.39
CA PHE A 267 -4.47 -6.00 3.97
C PHE A 267 -3.06 -6.15 4.53
N ASP A 268 -2.60 -7.39 4.57
CA ASP A 268 -1.19 -7.72 4.72
C ASP A 268 -0.65 -8.30 3.43
N VAL A 269 0.58 -7.96 3.10
CA VAL A 269 1.35 -8.61 2.04
C VAL A 269 2.55 -9.32 2.63
N LEU A 270 2.73 -10.57 2.23
CA LEU A 270 3.88 -11.37 2.57
C LEU A 270 5.02 -11.04 1.60
N ILE A 271 6.14 -10.54 2.12
CA ILE A 271 7.36 -10.33 1.35
C ILE A 271 8.52 -11.16 1.90
N ASN A 272 9.46 -11.50 1.01
CA ASN A 272 10.66 -12.27 1.33
C ASN A 272 11.87 -11.69 0.59
N ASP A 273 11.99 -10.36 0.63
CA ASP A 273 12.99 -9.68 -0.20
C ASP A 273 14.39 -9.76 0.41
N ASN A 274 14.50 -10.02 1.71
CA ASN A 274 15.76 -9.91 2.44
C ASN A 274 16.74 -11.04 2.14
N PRO A 275 17.87 -10.79 1.45
CA PRO A 275 18.82 -11.83 1.10
C PRO A 275 19.58 -12.41 2.31
N SER A 276 19.47 -11.76 3.47
CA SER A 276 20.35 -12.01 4.61
C SER A 276 19.70 -12.85 5.70
N THR A 277 18.40 -13.08 5.60
CA THR A 277 17.65 -13.98 6.47
C THR A 277 16.57 -14.72 5.68
N PRO A 278 16.26 -15.98 6.02
CA PRO A 278 15.11 -16.68 5.45
C PRO A 278 13.75 -16.27 6.07
N ASP A 279 13.75 -15.37 7.07
CA ASP A 279 12.55 -14.92 7.75
C ASP A 279 11.65 -14.06 6.86
N LEU A 280 10.34 -14.29 6.95
CA LEU A 280 9.33 -13.53 6.25
C LEU A 280 9.09 -12.16 6.90
N GLU A 281 8.85 -11.16 6.07
CA GLU A 281 8.59 -9.79 6.50
C GLU A 281 7.15 -9.43 6.07
N PRO A 282 6.13 -9.48 6.94
CA PRO A 282 4.80 -9.01 6.57
C PRO A 282 4.78 -7.47 6.50
N VAL A 283 4.10 -6.92 5.50
CA VAL A 283 3.79 -5.49 5.41
C VAL A 283 2.29 -5.29 5.52
N SER A 284 1.86 -4.52 6.50
CA SER A 284 0.45 -4.16 6.72
C SER A 284 0.14 -2.79 6.13
N PHE A 285 -1.02 -2.68 5.51
CA PHE A 285 -1.58 -1.41 5.03
C PHE A 285 -2.99 -1.23 5.58
N VAL A 286 -3.24 -0.09 6.23
CA VAL A 286 -4.56 0.25 6.80
C VAL A 286 -4.95 1.66 6.37
N VAL A 287 -6.10 1.77 5.70
CA VAL A 287 -6.71 3.04 5.31
C VAL A 287 -7.85 3.38 6.25
N ASN A 288 -7.85 4.61 6.77
CA ASN A 288 -9.03 5.16 7.43
C ASN A 288 -9.72 6.14 6.48
N SER A 289 -11.03 6.06 6.44
CA SER A 289 -11.87 6.86 5.56
C SER A 289 -13.18 7.16 6.28
N ILE A 290 -13.62 8.40 6.27
CA ILE A 290 -14.88 8.79 6.89
C ILE A 290 -15.87 9.24 5.80
N PRO A 291 -16.83 8.37 5.40
CA PRO A 291 -17.87 8.75 4.45
C PRO A 291 -18.61 10.02 4.87
N GLY A 292 -18.71 10.98 3.96
CA GLY A 292 -19.38 12.27 4.20
C GLY A 292 -18.48 13.36 4.80
N ASP A 293 -17.25 13.05 5.21
CA ASP A 293 -16.23 14.05 5.59
C ASP A 293 -15.22 14.23 4.47
N ALA A 294 -15.35 15.33 3.71
CA ALA A 294 -14.46 15.61 2.58
C ALA A 294 -12.97 15.72 2.96
N THR A 295 -12.64 15.95 4.23
CA THR A 295 -11.25 16.05 4.70
C THR A 295 -10.67 14.72 5.15
N ALA A 296 -11.52 13.73 5.42
CA ALA A 296 -11.14 12.41 5.88
C ALA A 296 -11.59 11.28 4.93
N LEU A 297 -12.16 11.61 3.78
CA LEU A 297 -12.60 10.64 2.77
C LEU A 297 -11.42 10.17 1.91
N ALA A 298 -11.14 8.87 1.94
CA ALA A 298 -10.17 8.27 1.05
C ALA A 298 -10.80 7.94 -0.31
N THR A 299 -10.17 8.40 -1.39
CA THR A 299 -10.71 8.29 -2.75
C THR A 299 -9.63 8.02 -3.79
N TYR A 300 -10.02 7.28 -4.81
CA TYR A 300 -9.32 7.20 -6.09
C TYR A 300 -10.25 7.70 -7.20
N ARG A 301 -9.78 8.67 -7.99
CA ARG A 301 -10.55 9.25 -9.10
C ARG A 301 -9.81 9.04 -10.42
N ILE A 302 -10.55 8.70 -11.45
CA ILE A 302 -10.14 8.79 -12.85
C ILE A 302 -11.00 9.89 -13.48
N LYS A 303 -10.43 11.09 -13.66
CA LYS A 303 -11.14 12.25 -14.20
C LYS A 303 -11.55 12.02 -15.65
N SER A 304 -12.51 12.81 -16.14
CA SER A 304 -12.88 12.77 -17.56
C SER A 304 -11.74 13.18 -18.50
N SER A 305 -10.75 13.94 -18.00
CA SER A 305 -9.51 14.25 -18.74
C SER A 305 -8.56 13.06 -18.90
N GLY A 306 -8.78 11.97 -18.15
CA GLY A 306 -7.86 10.83 -18.02
C GLY A 306 -6.85 10.97 -16.87
N ASP A 307 -6.75 12.15 -16.24
CA ASP A 307 -5.91 12.32 -15.05
C ASP A 307 -6.44 11.49 -13.89
N LYS A 308 -5.53 10.90 -13.14
CA LYS A 308 -5.82 10.09 -11.96
C LYS A 308 -5.47 10.87 -10.71
N VAL A 309 -6.28 10.73 -9.67
CA VAL A 309 -6.02 11.30 -8.34
C VAL A 309 -6.20 10.21 -7.30
N LEU A 310 -5.15 9.94 -6.53
CA LEU A 310 -5.26 9.18 -5.29
C LEU A 310 -5.19 10.17 -4.12
N ASN A 311 -6.18 10.14 -3.26
CA ASN A 311 -6.22 10.93 -2.02
C ASN A 311 -6.57 10.01 -0.87
N ILE A 312 -5.60 9.73 0.00
CA ILE A 312 -5.78 8.97 1.23
C ILE A 312 -5.40 9.90 2.39
N PRO A 313 -6.37 10.59 3.00
CA PRO A 313 -6.09 11.55 4.07
C PRO A 313 -5.54 10.93 5.35
N SER A 314 -5.78 9.64 5.58
CA SER A 314 -5.33 8.93 6.77
C SER A 314 -4.91 7.50 6.46
N VAL A 315 -3.62 7.24 6.63
CA VAL A 315 -3.01 5.92 6.71
C VAL A 315 -2.63 5.69 8.18
N SER A 316 -3.31 4.78 8.86
CA SER A 316 -3.06 4.47 10.28
C SER A 316 -1.86 3.55 10.48
N ALA A 317 -1.49 2.77 9.47
CA ALA A 317 -0.27 1.99 9.47
C ALA A 317 0.15 1.63 8.03
N ILE A 318 1.37 2.01 7.68
CA ILE A 318 2.23 1.19 6.80
C ILE A 318 3.31 0.65 7.72
N SER A 319 3.22 -0.63 8.06
CA SER A 319 4.16 -1.25 8.99
C SER A 319 4.81 -2.49 8.43
N GLY A 320 6.10 -2.65 8.69
CA GLY A 320 6.86 -3.84 8.34
C GLY A 320 8.02 -4.06 9.30
N SER A 321 8.49 -5.30 9.37
CA SER A 321 9.70 -5.66 10.12
C SER A 321 10.89 -5.71 9.16
N ARG A 322 11.97 -4.97 9.45
CA ARG A 322 13.27 -5.19 8.78
C ARG A 322 14.17 -6.01 9.64
N ILE A 323 14.70 -7.09 9.07
CA ILE A 323 15.78 -7.84 9.70
C ILE A 323 17.10 -7.29 9.15
N THR A 324 17.86 -6.56 9.96
CA THR A 324 19.17 -6.05 9.54
C THR A 324 20.25 -7.12 9.67
N ASN A 325 21.23 -7.10 8.76
CA ASN A 325 22.26 -8.15 8.60
C ASN A 325 23.13 -8.46 9.82
N GLU A 326 23.15 -7.63 10.87
CA GLU A 326 24.08 -7.79 11.99
C GLU A 326 23.43 -7.66 13.39
N GLY A 327 22.15 -8.03 13.50
CA GLY A 327 21.53 -8.24 14.81
C GLY A 327 20.01 -8.46 14.72
N PRO A 328 19.41 -9.27 15.61
CA PRO A 328 17.97 -9.52 15.62
C PRO A 328 17.20 -8.35 16.24
N SER A 329 17.40 -7.12 15.75
CA SER A 329 16.44 -6.06 16.00
C SER A 329 15.37 -6.13 14.91
N ASN A 330 14.20 -6.65 15.26
CA ASN A 330 12.99 -6.39 14.49
C ASN A 330 12.80 -4.88 14.49
N ASN A 331 13.27 -4.20 13.44
CA ASN A 331 13.05 -2.78 13.27
C ASN A 331 11.63 -2.62 12.72
N LEU A 332 10.65 -2.78 13.61
CA LEU A 332 9.27 -2.45 13.30
C LEU A 332 9.24 -0.96 12.98
N GLN A 333 9.03 -0.64 11.71
CA GLN A 333 8.77 0.72 11.28
C GLN A 333 7.27 0.84 11.05
N SER A 334 6.68 1.96 11.49
CA SER A 334 5.31 2.31 11.18
C SER A 334 5.30 3.73 10.66
N PHE A 335 4.71 3.93 9.48
CA PHE A 335 4.46 5.24 8.91
C PHE A 335 2.98 5.55 9.04
N THR A 336 2.69 6.72 9.61
CA THR A 336 1.34 7.28 9.67
C THR A 336 1.34 8.61 8.94
N GLY A 337 0.24 8.89 8.24
CA GLY A 337 0.23 10.06 7.37
C GLY A 337 -0.90 10.12 6.36
N SER A 338 -0.69 10.90 5.32
CA SER A 338 -1.58 11.04 4.17
C SER A 338 -0.82 10.89 2.86
N VAL A 339 -1.50 10.33 1.86
CA VAL A 339 -0.98 10.14 0.51
C VAL A 339 -1.86 10.88 -0.48
N TYR A 340 -1.31 11.90 -1.15
CA TYR A 340 -1.94 12.54 -2.30
C TYR A 340 -1.03 12.42 -3.53
N LEU A 341 -1.57 11.90 -4.62
CA LEU A 341 -0.93 11.79 -5.93
C LEU A 341 -1.90 12.25 -7.02
N GLU A 342 -1.39 13.00 -8.00
CA GLU A 342 -2.19 13.44 -9.15
C GLU A 342 -1.34 13.47 -10.44
N GLY A 343 -1.89 12.92 -11.52
CA GLY A 343 -1.27 12.94 -12.84
C GLY A 343 -1.91 11.94 -13.79
N SER A 344 -1.47 11.90 -15.06
CA SER A 344 -2.01 10.99 -16.07
C SER A 344 -1.75 9.50 -15.75
N ASP A 345 -0.69 9.22 -15.00
CA ASP A 345 -0.36 7.88 -14.53
C ASP A 345 0.40 7.95 -13.19
N ILE A 346 -0.32 7.63 -12.12
CA ILE A 346 0.18 7.77 -10.74
C ILE A 346 0.77 6.48 -10.17
N PHE A 347 0.46 5.31 -10.74
CA PHE A 347 0.90 4.01 -10.22
C PHE A 347 2.09 3.44 -10.98
N THR A 348 2.24 3.79 -12.26
CA THR A 348 3.39 3.38 -13.09
C THR A 348 4.15 4.58 -13.64
N PHE A 349 4.19 5.69 -12.88
CA PHE A 349 4.71 6.99 -13.32
C PHE A 349 6.08 6.93 -14.01
N LYS A 350 7.00 6.10 -13.50
CA LYS A 350 8.34 5.95 -14.07
C LYS A 350 8.34 5.40 -15.50
N LYS A 351 7.30 4.67 -15.90
CA LYS A 351 7.09 4.16 -17.26
C LYS A 351 6.27 5.08 -18.16
N SER A 352 5.74 6.16 -17.60
CA SER A 352 4.93 7.11 -18.36
C SER A 352 5.76 7.85 -19.41
N LEU A 353 5.07 8.53 -20.34
CA LEU A 353 5.72 9.25 -21.43
C LEU A 353 6.67 10.34 -20.93
N ASN A 354 7.69 10.64 -21.71
CA ASN A 354 8.61 11.75 -21.44
C ASN A 354 7.85 13.07 -21.26
N GLY A 355 8.23 13.83 -20.23
CA GLY A 355 7.60 15.11 -19.89
C GLY A 355 6.31 15.00 -19.09
N THR A 356 5.84 13.78 -18.78
CA THR A 356 4.71 13.61 -17.86
C THR A 356 5.06 14.11 -16.46
N MET A 357 4.04 14.63 -15.76
CA MET A 357 4.17 15.22 -14.43
C MET A 357 3.31 14.46 -13.43
N LEU A 358 3.90 14.15 -12.29
CA LEU A 358 3.22 13.67 -11.09
C LEU A 358 3.26 14.78 -10.05
N LYS A 359 2.10 15.23 -9.58
CA LYS A 359 1.98 16.15 -8.44
C LYS A 359 1.74 15.34 -7.19
N PHE A 360 2.32 15.76 -6.08
CA PHE A 360 2.16 15.07 -4.81
C PHE A 360 2.08 16.02 -3.63
N LYS A 361 1.37 15.58 -2.59
CA LYS A 361 1.27 16.28 -1.31
C LYS A 361 1.05 15.27 -0.18
N HIS A 362 2.14 14.86 0.43
CA HIS A 362 2.12 13.89 1.53
C HIS A 362 2.25 14.60 2.87
N ILE A 363 1.67 14.02 3.91
CA ILE A 363 1.95 14.40 5.29
C ILE A 363 2.44 13.15 6.00
N PHE A 364 3.65 13.16 6.54
CA PHE A 364 4.18 12.07 7.35
C PHE A 364 4.84 12.64 8.58
N ASN A 365 4.54 12.09 9.76
CA ASN A 365 4.99 12.62 11.05
C ASN A 365 4.73 14.14 11.19
N ASP A 366 3.52 14.57 10.80
CA ASP A 366 3.09 15.98 10.77
C ASP A 366 3.88 16.91 9.84
N ILE A 367 4.78 16.37 9.01
CA ILE A 367 5.58 17.14 8.04
C ILE A 367 4.98 17.01 6.65
N THR A 368 4.69 18.15 6.02
CA THR A 368 4.17 18.20 4.65
C THR A 368 5.30 18.14 3.62
N PHE A 369 5.25 17.13 2.74
CA PHE A 369 6.08 17.00 1.55
C PHE A 369 5.22 17.25 0.31
N GLU A 370 5.38 18.43 -0.30
CA GLU A 370 4.56 18.90 -1.42
C GLU A 370 5.45 19.25 -2.59
N GLY A 371 5.10 18.83 -3.80
CA GLY A 371 5.93 19.06 -4.96
C GLY A 371 5.44 18.36 -6.22
N SER A 372 6.37 18.20 -7.16
CA SER A 372 6.11 17.50 -8.42
C SER A 372 7.32 16.74 -8.92
N SER A 373 7.08 15.63 -9.59
CA SER A 373 8.06 14.84 -10.31
C SER A 373 7.82 14.93 -11.81
N ILE A 374 8.89 15.00 -12.60
CA ILE A 374 8.84 14.98 -14.07
C ILE A 374 9.60 13.75 -14.56
N ASN A 375 8.99 12.98 -15.46
CA ASN A 375 9.62 11.82 -16.05
C ASN A 375 10.43 12.20 -17.30
N HIS A 376 11.71 11.83 -17.31
CA HIS A 376 12.64 11.96 -18.43
C HIS A 376 13.06 10.57 -18.92
N ASN A 377 12.17 9.89 -19.66
CA ASN A 377 12.40 8.55 -20.23
C ASN A 377 12.88 7.53 -19.18
N GLY A 378 12.17 7.41 -18.06
CA GLY A 378 12.51 6.50 -16.96
C GLY A 378 13.41 7.12 -15.90
N THR A 379 14.02 8.29 -16.15
CA THR A 379 14.72 9.06 -15.12
C THR A 379 13.78 10.10 -14.54
N VAL A 380 13.49 10.03 -13.24
CA VAL A 380 12.53 10.93 -12.60
C VAL A 380 13.24 12.06 -11.87
N LYS A 381 12.86 13.29 -12.18
CA LYS A 381 13.34 14.49 -11.48
C LYS A 381 12.26 15.02 -10.55
N THR A 382 12.51 14.98 -9.25
CA THR A 382 11.57 15.42 -8.21
C THR A 382 11.96 16.81 -7.70
N THR A 383 10.98 17.70 -7.55
CA THR A 383 11.16 19.03 -6.96
C THR A 383 10.19 19.20 -5.79
N LEU A 384 10.72 19.58 -4.62
CA LEU A 384 9.92 19.91 -3.44
C LEU A 384 9.65 21.41 -3.39
N THR A 385 8.38 21.75 -3.19
CA THR A 385 7.93 23.10 -2.84
C THR A 385 7.76 23.25 -1.33
N LYS A 386 7.48 22.14 -0.63
CA LYS A 386 7.55 22.03 0.83
C LYS A 386 8.18 20.71 1.25
N PRO A 387 9.00 20.69 2.31
CA PRO A 387 9.55 21.86 3.01
C PRO A 387 10.51 22.65 2.09
N THR A 388 10.50 23.98 2.19
CA THR A 388 11.43 24.81 1.41
C THR A 388 12.88 24.49 1.81
N ASN A 389 13.80 24.53 0.85
CA ASN A 389 15.23 24.25 1.03
C ASN A 389 15.63 22.78 1.24
N LEU A 390 14.70 21.83 1.11
CA LEU A 390 15.04 20.41 0.98
C LEU A 390 15.04 19.97 -0.47
N GLN A 391 15.96 19.07 -0.81
CA GLN A 391 16.07 18.46 -2.14
C GLN A 391 15.75 16.98 -2.07
N TYR A 392 15.12 16.48 -3.13
CA TYR A 392 14.87 15.05 -3.33
C TYR A 392 16.05 14.39 -4.02
#